data_AF-A0A5C0DXU7-F1
#
_entry.id   AF-A0A5C0DXU7-F1
#
_cell.length_a   1.000
_cell.length_b   1.000
_cell.length_c   1.000
_cell.angle_alpha   90.00
_cell.angle_beta   90.00
_cell.angle_gamma   90.00
#
_symmetry.space_group_name_H-M   'P 1'
#
loop_
_entity.id
_entity.type
_entity.pdbx_description
1 polymer ?
#
loop_
_entity_poly.entity_id
_entity_poly.type
_entity_poly.pdbx_seq_one_letter_code
_entity_poly.pdbx_strand_id
1 'polypeptide(L)'
;MVRDIQFTDLEQLLFKIGFTKVPTTGSQQVYQYLSSGSLVILPAYEQQAYLQPVHLVAVRQILVENGLINTNTFDSFMRKIVS
;
A
#
# COMPACT_ATOMS: atom_id res chain seq x y z
N MET A 1 5.33 -2.36 -16.48
CA MET A 1 5.11 -3.44 -15.49
C MET A 1 5.93 -3.10 -14.28
N VAL A 2 5.32 -2.92 -13.11
CA VAL A 2 6.07 -2.69 -11.88
C VAL A 2 6.51 -4.05 -11.35
N ARG A 3 7.73 -4.45 -11.69
CA ARG A 3 8.39 -5.63 -11.16
C ARG A 3 9.30 -5.11 -10.05
N ASP A 4 9.25 -5.74 -8.88
CA ASP A 4 10.19 -5.51 -7.76
C ASP A 4 9.88 -4.35 -6.79
N ILE A 5 8.60 -4.18 -6.38
CA ILE A 5 8.29 -3.32 -5.21
C ILE A 5 8.47 -4.14 -3.92
N GLN A 6 9.27 -3.63 -2.99
CA GLN A 6 9.37 -4.20 -1.65
C GLN A 6 8.23 -3.72 -0.77
N PHE A 7 7.88 -4.51 0.24
CA PHE A 7 6.82 -4.15 1.17
C PHE A 7 7.09 -2.81 1.88
N THR A 8 8.35 -2.53 2.26
CA THR A 8 8.74 -1.23 2.84
C THR A 8 8.39 -0.03 1.95
N ASP A 9 8.54 -0.16 0.62
CA ASP A 9 8.22 0.93 -0.32
C ASP A 9 6.72 1.25 -0.33
N LEU A 10 5.89 0.20 -0.32
CA LEU A 10 4.46 0.35 -0.23
C LEU A 10 4.03 0.93 1.12
N GLU A 11 4.61 0.44 2.22
CA GLU A 11 4.32 0.92 3.57
C GLU A 11 4.64 2.43 3.69
N GLN A 12 5.78 2.86 3.14
CA GLN A 12 6.13 4.28 3.08
C GLN A 12 5.14 5.10 2.23
N LEU A 13 4.65 4.57 1.10
CA LEU A 13 3.62 5.24 0.32
C LEU A 13 2.34 5.43 1.15
N LEU A 14 1.88 4.37 1.82
CA LEU A 14 0.67 4.42 2.66
C LEU A 14 0.80 5.49 3.74
N PHE A 15 1.95 5.56 4.43
CA PHE A 15 2.20 6.61 5.41
C PHE A 15 2.23 8.02 4.79
N LYS A 16 2.82 8.20 3.60
CA LYS A 16 2.82 9.50 2.89
C LYS A 16 1.42 9.95 2.49
N ILE A 17 0.52 9.01 2.19
CA ILE A 17 -0.89 9.30 1.89
C ILE A 17 -1.67 9.64 3.18
N GLY A 18 -1.17 9.20 4.35
CA GLY A 18 -1.77 9.47 5.65
C GLY A 18 -2.47 8.26 6.28
N PHE A 19 -2.20 7.05 5.79
CA PHE A 19 -2.59 5.85 6.52
C PHE A 19 -1.75 5.69 7.79
N THR A 20 -2.33 5.07 8.81
CA THR A 20 -1.64 4.66 10.03
C THR A 20 -1.71 3.15 10.18
N LYS A 21 -0.66 2.55 10.75
CA LYS A 21 -0.63 1.11 11.04
C LYS A 21 -1.50 0.82 12.26
N VAL A 22 -2.36 -0.18 12.14
CA VAL A 22 -3.27 -0.61 13.21
C VAL A 22 -2.74 -1.90 13.83
N PRO A 23 -2.59 -1.98 15.16
CA PRO A 23 -2.20 -3.21 15.82
C PRO A 23 -3.29 -4.28 15.65
N THR A 24 -2.88 -5.49 15.26
CA THR A 24 -3.78 -6.63 15.08
C THR A 24 -3.37 -7.80 15.95
N THR A 25 -4.34 -8.64 16.30
CA THR A 25 -4.10 -9.92 16.99
C THR A 25 -3.60 -11.01 16.04
N GLY A 26 -3.83 -10.88 14.72
CA GLY A 26 -3.33 -11.79 13.69
C GLY A 26 -2.05 -11.28 13.03
N SER A 27 -1.49 -12.09 12.12
CA SER A 27 -0.22 -11.83 11.43
C SER A 27 -0.34 -10.84 10.25
N GLN A 28 -1.57 -10.57 9.80
CA GLN A 28 -1.84 -9.57 8.78
C GLN A 28 -1.31 -8.19 9.17
N GLN A 29 -0.98 -7.38 8.17
CA GLN A 29 -0.62 -5.99 8.32
C GLN A 29 -1.82 -5.13 7.93
N VAL A 30 -2.33 -4.33 8.87
CA VAL A 30 -3.52 -3.49 8.64
C VAL A 30 -3.13 -2.02 8.74
N TYR A 31 -3.59 -1.26 7.75
CA TYR A 31 -3.42 0.18 7.67
C TYR A 31 -4.78 0.85 7.52
N GLN A 32 -5.01 1.93 8.25
CA GLN A 32 -6.25 2.68 8.23
C GLN A 32 -6.02 4.12 7.81
N TYR A 33 -6.84 4.61 6.89
CA TYR A 33 -6.96 6.03 6.62
C TYR A 33 -8.07 6.62 7.49
N LEU A 34 -7.70 7.38 8.52
CA LEU A 34 -8.61 7.79 9.59
C LEU A 34 -9.79 8.63 9.10
N SER A 35 -9.60 9.45 8.07
CA SER A 35 -10.64 10.39 7.61
C SER A 35 -11.84 9.71 6.97
N SER A 36 -11.66 8.56 6.32
CA SER A 36 -12.75 7.81 5.65
C SER A 36 -12.99 6.43 6.26
N GLY A 37 -12.09 5.96 7.13
CA GLY A 37 -12.11 4.60 7.65
C GLY A 37 -11.64 3.53 6.66
N SER A 38 -11.10 3.91 5.50
CA SER A 38 -10.62 2.96 4.50
C SER A 38 -9.48 2.10 5.05
N LEU A 39 -9.51 0.81 4.73
CA LEU A 39 -8.52 -0.15 5.21
C LEU A 39 -7.71 -0.72 4.05
N VAL A 40 -6.41 -0.86 4.27
CA VAL A 40 -5.52 -1.69 3.48
C VAL A 40 -5.08 -2.85 4.37
N ILE A 41 -5.41 -4.07 3.96
CA ILE A 41 -5.07 -5.30 4.66
C ILE A 41 -4.13 -6.10 3.76
N LEU A 42 -2.95 -6.43 4.29
CA LEU A 42 -1.94 -7.19 3.59
C LEU A 42 -1.57 -8.44 4.40
N PRO A 43 -1.10 -9.51 3.75
CA PRO A 43 -0.46 -10.62 4.43
C PRO A 43 0.72 -10.18 5.31
N ALA A 44 1.23 -11.12 6.12
CA ALA A 44 2.38 -10.94 7.00
C ALA A 44 3.71 -10.79 6.23
N TYR A 45 3.84 -9.75 5.41
CA TYR A 45 5.04 -9.46 4.66
C TYR A 45 6.18 -9.06 5.59
N GLU A 46 7.35 -9.64 5.36
CA GLU A 46 8.61 -9.11 5.90
C GLU A 46 8.95 -7.79 5.19
N GLN A 47 9.70 -6.91 5.86
CA GLN A 47 9.99 -5.56 5.35
C GLN A 47 10.60 -5.56 3.94
N GLN A 48 11.57 -6.44 3.69
CA GLN A 48 12.28 -6.53 2.41
C GLN A 48 11.65 -7.52 1.42
N ALA A 49 10.50 -8.11 1.76
CA ALA A 49 9.83 -9.05 0.87
C ALA A 49 9.22 -8.33 -0.34
N TYR A 50 9.39 -8.91 -1.52
CA TYR A 50 8.72 -8.43 -2.72
C TYR A 50 7.22 -8.69 -2.65
N LEU A 51 6.44 -7.66 -2.98
CA LEU A 51 5.00 -7.75 -3.02
C LEU A 51 4.53 -8.58 -4.21
N GLN A 52 3.53 -9.43 -3.95
CA GLN A 52 2.85 -10.11 -5.04
C GLN A 52 2.05 -9.08 -5.85
N PRO A 53 2.08 -9.15 -7.20
CA PRO A 53 1.37 -8.20 -8.05
C PRO A 53 -0.11 -8.05 -7.73
N VAL A 54 -0.77 -9.14 -7.32
CA VAL A 54 -2.19 -9.13 -6.96
C VAL A 54 -2.49 -8.20 -5.76
N HIS A 55 -1.60 -8.14 -4.78
CA HIS A 55 -1.77 -7.25 -3.62
C HIS A 55 -1.53 -5.79 -4.00
N LEU A 56 -0.60 -5.52 -4.92
CA LEU A 56 -0.41 -4.17 -5.45
C LEU A 56 -1.63 -3.67 -6.21
N VAL A 57 -2.26 -4.54 -7.01
CA VAL A 57 -3.52 -4.21 -7.70
C VAL A 57 -4.63 -3.92 -6.70
N ALA A 58 -4.78 -4.74 -5.65
CA ALA A 58 -5.78 -4.53 -4.60
C ALA A 58 -5.57 -3.19 -3.88
N VAL A 59 -4.33 -2.87 -3.49
CA VAL A 59 -4.01 -1.60 -2.82
C VAL A 59 -4.29 -0.42 -3.73
N ARG A 60 -3.87 -0.48 -5.00
CA ARG A 60 -4.16 0.56 -5.99
C ARG A 60 -5.66 0.80 -6.10
N GLN A 61 -6.45 -0.26 -6.18
CA GLN A 61 -7.90 -0.17 -6.30
C GLN A 61 -8.53 0.52 -5.09
N ILE A 62 -8.14 0.14 -3.87
CA ILE A 62 -8.59 0.80 -2.64
C ILE A 62 -8.26 2.30 -2.67
N LEU A 63 -7.04 2.67 -3.03
CA LEU A 63 -6.63 4.08 -3.05
C LEU A 63 -7.40 4.91 -4.10
N VAL A 64 -7.69 4.33 -5.26
CA VAL A 64 -8.46 5.00 -6.33
C VAL A 64 -9.94 5.11 -5.96
N GLU A 65 -10.55 4.03 -5.48
CA GLU A 65 -11.98 3.99 -5.11
C GLU A 65 -12.30 4.95 -3.96
N ASN A 66 -11.35 5.17 -3.05
CA ASN A 66 -11.49 6.11 -1.94
C ASN A 66 -11.01 7.53 -2.29
N GLY A 67 -10.69 7.82 -3.56
CA GLY A 67 -10.28 9.14 -4.03
C GLY A 67 -8.95 9.64 -3.45
N LEU A 68 -8.14 8.75 -2.86
CA LEU A 68 -6.88 9.09 -2.21
C LEU A 68 -5.77 9.36 -3.22
N ILE A 69 -5.87 8.73 -4.39
CA ILE A 69 -5.00 8.99 -5.54
C ILE A 69 -5.81 8.87 -6.85
N ASN A 70 -5.30 9.45 -7.93
CA ASN A 70 -5.77 9.11 -9.27
C ASN A 70 -5.01 7.90 -9.85
N THR A 71 -5.57 7.30 -10.91
CA THR A 71 -5.06 6.06 -11.53
C THR A 71 -3.60 6.15 -11.99
N ASN A 72 -3.13 7.32 -12.40
CA ASN A 72 -1.77 7.54 -12.93
C ASN A 72 -0.77 7.88 -11.82
N THR A 73 -1.25 8.36 -10.67
CA THR A 73 -0.43 8.74 -9.53
C THR A 73 0.21 7.53 -8.89
N PHE A 74 -0.48 6.38 -8.80
CA PHE A 74 0.09 5.17 -8.20
C PHE A 74 1.36 4.68 -8.92
N ASP A 75 1.28 4.52 -10.25
CA ASP A 75 2.39 4.02 -11.06
C ASP A 75 3.57 5.01 -11.10
N SER A 76 3.28 6.30 -10.91
CA SER A 76 4.30 7.35 -10.85
C SER A 76 5.02 7.37 -9.50
N PHE A 77 4.29 7.18 -8.40
CA PHE A 77 4.89 7.03 -7.07
C PHE A 77 5.79 5.80 -7.00
N MET A 78 5.31 4.66 -7.49
CA MET A 78 6.07 3.42 -7.45
C MET A 78 7.35 3.52 -8.29
N ARG A 79 7.29 4.14 -9.47
CA ARG A 79 8.50 4.41 -10.27
C ARG A 79 9.51 5.33 -9.58
N LYS A 80 9.06 6.27 -8.75
CA LYS A 80 9.95 7.18 -8.01
C LYS A 80 10.63 6.51 -6.82
N ILE A 81 10.05 5.45 -6.26
CA ILE A 81 10.62 4.76 -5.10
C ILE A 81 11.65 3.70 -5.52
N VAL A 82 11.44 3.06 -6.68
CA VAL A 82 12.36 2.03 -7.23
C VAL A 82 13.56 2.64 -7.99
N SER A 83 13.64 3.97 -8.08
CA SER A 83 14.72 4.69 -8.80
C SER A 83 15.76 5.27 -7.86
#